data_AF-A0A349SEW2-F1
#
_entry.id   AF-A0A349SEW2-F1
#
_cell.length_a   1.000
_cell.length_b   1.000
_cell.length_c   1.000
_cell.angle_alpha   90.00
_cell.angle_beta   90.00
_cell.angle_gamma   90.00
#
_symmetry.space_group_name_H-M   'P 1'
#
loop_
_entity.id
_entity.type
_entity.pdbx_description
1 polymer ?
#
loop_
_entity_poly.entity_id
_entity_poly.type
_entity_poly.pdbx_seq_one_letter_code
_entity_poly.pdbx_strand_id
1 'polypeptide(L)'
;PPRFILDFFGVRLGKVDKSIPVKRGVLDDIVTVDSEDRTRVIFNLLGAATVTQTSSPGVVTVSFGSPQPATAAATGVSASVESKLQKETS
;
A
#
# COMPACT_ATOMS: atom_id res chain seq x y z
N PRO A 1 4.94 -14.25 -3.50
CA PRO A 1 4.10 -14.01 -2.32
C PRO A 1 3.62 -12.54 -2.33
N PRO A 2 2.46 -12.22 -1.75
CA PRO A 2 2.02 -10.84 -1.58
C PRO A 2 3.03 -10.06 -0.73
N ARG A 3 3.24 -8.78 -1.09
CA ARG A 3 4.22 -7.91 -0.44
C ARG A 3 3.67 -6.50 -0.35
N PHE A 4 4.00 -5.80 0.73
CA PHE A 4 3.85 -4.36 0.84
C PHE A 4 5.25 -3.74 0.90
N ILE A 5 5.51 -2.69 0.13
CA ILE A 5 6.84 -2.12 -0.04
C ILE A 5 6.77 -0.62 0.25
N LEU A 6 7.68 -0.16 1.10
CA LEU A 6 7.91 1.26 1.36
C LEU A 6 9.32 1.64 0.92
N ASP A 7 9.44 2.69 0.12
CA ASP A 7 10.71 3.29 -0.25
C ASP A 7 10.89 4.61 0.50
N PHE A 8 11.98 4.71 1.24
CA PHE A 8 12.40 5.92 1.96
C PHE A 8 13.59 6.54 1.23
N PHE A 9 13.32 7.53 0.38
CA PHE A 9 14.35 8.24 -0.38
C PHE A 9 15.15 9.20 0.50
N GLY A 10 16.47 9.26 0.29
CA GLY A 10 17.39 10.09 1.09
C GLY A 10 17.59 9.58 2.52
N VAL A 11 17.01 8.43 2.87
CA VAL A 11 17.17 7.79 4.19
C VAL A 11 18.15 6.64 4.07
N ARG A 12 19.10 6.57 5.01
CA ARG A 12 20.05 5.47 5.13
C ARG A 12 19.69 4.58 6.30
N LEU A 13 19.94 3.29 6.14
CA LEU A 13 19.75 2.34 7.22
C LEU A 13 20.80 2.57 8.32
N GLY A 14 20.34 2.78 9.55
CA GLY A 14 21.21 2.82 10.73
C GLY A 14 21.68 1.42 11.14
N LYS A 15 22.02 1.24 12.42
CA LYS A 15 22.30 -0.09 13.00
C LYS A 15 20.98 -0.84 13.26
N VAL A 16 20.36 -1.35 12.20
CA VAL A 16 19.14 -2.17 12.27
C VAL A 16 19.37 -3.46 11.49
N ASP A 17 18.77 -4.54 11.97
CA ASP A 17 18.81 -5.83 11.28
C ASP A 17 18.18 -5.73 9.89
N LYS A 18 18.85 -6.30 8.90
CA LYS A 18 18.37 -6.31 7.51
C LYS A 18 17.20 -7.24 7.28
N SER A 19 16.97 -8.19 8.19
CA SER A 19 15.83 -9.11 8.14
C SER A 19 15.34 -9.38 9.55
N ILE A 20 14.04 -9.22 9.75
CA ILE A 20 13.36 -9.42 11.03
C ILE A 20 12.26 -10.47 10.82
N PRO A 21 12.41 -11.70 11.34
CA PRO A 21 11.34 -12.68 11.29
C PRO A 21 10.22 -12.24 12.24
N VAL A 22 8.98 -12.18 11.75
CA VAL A 22 7.82 -11.76 12.54
C VAL A 22 6.91 -12.96 12.85
N LYS A 23 6.51 -13.70 11.82
CA LYS A 23 5.64 -14.88 11.88
C LYS A 23 4.38 -14.66 12.72
N ARG A 24 3.73 -13.50 12.54
CA ARG A 24 2.54 -13.11 13.31
C ARG A 24 1.45 -12.57 12.40
N GLY A 25 0.25 -13.16 12.50
CA GLY A 25 -0.87 -12.79 11.66
C GLY A 25 -0.55 -13.04 10.18
N VAL A 26 -0.76 -12.03 9.34
CA VAL A 26 -0.49 -12.10 7.89
C VAL A 26 0.96 -11.72 7.52
N LEU A 27 1.75 -11.19 8.47
CA LEU A 27 3.13 -10.76 8.24
C LEU A 27 4.13 -11.87 8.58
N ASP A 28 4.90 -12.29 7.57
CA ASP A 28 5.90 -13.36 7.69
C ASP A 28 7.23 -12.80 8.20
N ASP A 29 7.86 -11.92 7.42
CA ASP A 29 9.09 -11.23 7.78
C ASP A 29 9.13 -9.80 7.22
N ILE A 30 10.09 -9.02 7.72
CA ILE A 30 10.41 -7.69 7.24
C ILE A 30 11.84 -7.71 6.73
N VAL A 31 12.05 -7.31 5.49
CA VAL A 31 13.36 -7.21 4.85
C VAL A 31 13.66 -5.77 4.52
N THR A 32 14.84 -5.30 4.91
CA THR A 32 15.32 -3.96 4.57
C THR A 32 16.48 -4.05 3.59
N VAL A 33 16.36 -3.32 2.49
CA VAL A 33 17.38 -3.20 1.45
C VAL A 33 17.84 -1.75 1.39
N ASP A 34 19.09 -1.52 1.78
CA ASP A 34 19.70 -0.19 1.71
C ASP A 34 20.46 -0.02 0.39
N SER A 35 20.35 1.16 -0.20
CA SER A 35 20.99 1.57 -1.45
C SER A 35 21.43 3.02 -1.36
N GLU A 36 22.10 3.53 -2.40
CA GLU A 36 22.67 4.88 -2.36
C GLU A 36 21.61 5.99 -2.21
N ASP A 37 20.47 5.82 -2.85
CA ASP A 37 19.41 6.82 -2.96
C ASP A 37 18.25 6.57 -2.00
N ARG A 38 18.10 5.34 -1.50
CA ARG A 38 16.95 4.95 -0.68
C ARG A 38 17.20 3.76 0.24
N THR A 39 16.41 3.71 1.30
CA THR A 39 16.15 2.50 2.07
C THR A 39 14.79 1.94 1.67
N ARG A 40 14.74 0.68 1.21
CA ARG A 40 13.50 -0.04 0.92
C ARG A 40 13.16 -0.98 2.06
N VAL A 41 11.94 -0.90 2.58
CA VAL A 41 11.38 -1.84 3.55
C VAL A 41 10.32 -2.69 2.86
N ILE A 42 10.48 -4.01 2.95
CA ILE A 42 9.63 -5.01 2.32
C ILE A 42 8.97 -5.82 3.42
N PHE A 43 7.64 -5.77 3.49
CA PHE A 43 6.83 -6.60 4.36
C PHE A 43 6.35 -7.80 3.56
N ASN A 44 6.90 -9.00 3.80
CA ASN A 44 6.45 -10.20 3.12
C ASN A 44 5.22 -10.77 3.83
N LEU A 45 4.18 -11.05 3.06
CA LEU A 45 2.89 -11.46 3.59
C LEU A 45 2.58 -12.91 3.23
N LEU A 46 1.90 -13.60 4.15
CA LEU A 46 1.42 -14.98 3.96
C LEU A 46 0.16 -15.05 3.09
N GLY A 47 -0.54 -13.93 2.90
CA GLY A 47 -1.78 -13.84 2.14
C GLY A 47 -2.23 -12.42 1.87
N ALA A 48 -3.43 -12.27 1.31
CA ALA A 48 -4.06 -10.96 1.12
C ALA A 48 -4.35 -10.31 2.48
N ALA A 49 -4.17 -9.00 2.58
CA ALA A 49 -4.37 -8.21 3.79
C ALA A 49 -4.95 -6.84 3.43
N THR A 50 -5.74 -6.26 4.34
CA THR A 50 -5.99 -4.82 4.30
C THR A 50 -4.76 -4.09 4.83
N VAL A 51 -4.46 -2.93 4.26
CA VAL A 51 -3.29 -2.13 4.67
C VAL A 51 -3.75 -0.72 5.03
N THR A 52 -3.41 -0.28 6.24
CA THR A 52 -3.57 1.11 6.68
C THR A 52 -2.20 1.68 6.98
N GLN A 53 -1.91 2.86 6.46
CA GLN A 53 -0.66 3.57 6.69
C GLN A 53 -0.97 4.93 7.32
N THR A 54 -0.23 5.27 8.38
CA THR A 54 -0.21 6.62 8.94
C THR A 54 1.24 7.11 9.02
N SER A 55 1.42 8.41 8.85
CA SER A 55 2.74 9.04 8.86
C SER A 55 2.74 10.25 9.79
N SER A 56 3.81 10.38 10.57
CA SER A 56 4.18 11.58 11.31
C SER A 56 5.64 11.92 11.01
N PRO A 57 6.16 13.10 11.40
CA PRO A 57 7.56 13.44 11.14
C PRO A 57 8.51 12.35 11.67
N GLY A 58 9.27 11.73 10.76
CA GLY A 58 10.25 10.68 11.08
C GLY A 58 9.68 9.30 11.36
N VAL A 59 8.35 9.09 11.31
CA VAL A 59 7.72 7.79 11.62
C VAL A 59 6.64 7.45 10.59
N VAL A 60 6.71 6.22 10.07
CA VAL A 60 5.65 5.62 9.27
C VAL A 60 5.17 4.36 9.98
N THR A 61 3.88 4.33 10.29
CA THR A 61 3.22 3.17 10.90
C THR A 61 2.40 2.47 9.82
N VAL A 62 2.64 1.17 9.66
CA VAL A 62 1.88 0.30 8.75
C VAL A 62 1.16 -0.76 9.57
N SER A 63 -0.15 -0.85 9.38
CA SER A 63 -1.01 -1.83 10.03
C SER A 63 -1.59 -2.77 8.98
N PHE A 64 -1.43 -4.08 9.21
CA PHE A 64 -1.98 -5.13 8.36
C PHE A 64 -3.19 -5.78 9.04
N GLY A 65 -4.36 -5.68 8.41
CA GLY A 65 -5.60 -6.30 8.87
C GLY A 65 -5.98 -7.52 8.03
N SER A 66 -7.00 -8.25 8.48
CA SER A 66 -7.62 -9.29 7.66
C SER A 66 -8.23 -8.66 6.39
N PRO A 67 -8.22 -9.38 5.25
CA PRO A 67 -8.95 -8.95 4.08
C PRO A 67 -10.44 -8.88 4.44
N GLN A 68 -11.01 -7.67 4.43
CA GLN A 68 -12.45 -7.53 4.58
C GLN A 68 -13.10 -8.16 3.35
N PRO A 69 -14.05 -9.11 3.50
CA PRO A 69 -14.86 -9.55 2.39
C PRO A 69 -15.48 -8.29 1.78
N ALA A 70 -15.26 -8.04 0.50
CA ALA A 70 -15.98 -6.98 -0.19
C ALA A 70 -17.46 -7.32 -0.07
N THR A 71 -18.19 -6.64 0.82
CA THR A 71 -19.64 -6.64 0.77
C THR A 71 -19.99 -6.11 -0.61
N ALA A 72 -20.47 -6.98 -1.47
CA ALA A 72 -20.93 -6.63 -2.80
C ALA A 72 -22.15 -5.71 -2.67
N ALA A 73 -21.90 -4.41 -2.53
CA ALA A 73 -22.86 -3.38 -2.90
C ALA A 73 -22.71 -3.12 -4.40
N ALA A 74 -23.02 -4.14 -5.20
CA ALA A 74 -23.35 -3.97 -6.60
C ALA A 74 -24.84 -3.57 -6.64
N THR A 75 -25.12 -2.28 -6.45
CA THR A 75 -26.42 -1.70 -6.82
C THR A 75 -26.11 -0.44 -7.61
N GLY A 76 -26.36 -0.50 -8.91
CA GLY A 76 -25.65 0.27 -9.93
C GLY A 76 -26.07 1.73 -10.11
N VAL A 77 -25.29 2.42 -10.95
CA VAL A 77 -25.75 3.57 -11.71
C VAL A 77 -25.18 3.43 -13.13
N SER A 78 -26.07 3.12 -14.08
CA SER A 78 -25.81 3.27 -15.51
C SER A 78 -25.77 4.75 -15.84
N ALA A 79 -24.72 5.22 -16.52
CA ALA A 79 -24.71 6.56 -17.11
C ALA A 79 -25.34 6.50 -18.51
N SER A 80 -26.50 7.15 -18.70
CA SER A 80 -26.99 7.50 -20.03
C SER A 80 -26.11 8.60 -20.61
N VAL A 81 -25.47 8.32 -21.76
CA VAL A 81 -24.74 9.34 -22.51
C VAL A 81 -25.75 10.02 -23.44
N GLU A 82 -26.15 11.25 -23.13
CA GLU A 82 -26.93 12.07 -24.05
C GLU A 82 -25.97 12.71 -25.08
N SER A 83 -26.21 12.44 -26.37
CA SER A 83 -25.38 12.90 -27.48
C SER A 83 -25.76 14.32 -27.94
N LYS A 84 -24.74 15.17 -28.05
CA LYS A 84 -24.59 16.47 -28.76
C LYS A 84 -25.85 17.25 -29.19
N LEU A 85 -25.88 18.54 -28.79
CA LEU A 85 -26.21 19.62 -29.73
C LEU A 85 -25.29 20.83 -29.49
N GLN A 86 -24.31 21.03 -30.40
CA GLN A 86 -23.64 22.31 -30.57
C GLN A 86 -24.62 23.25 -31.27
N LYS A 87 -24.96 24.38 -30.64
CA LYS A 87 -25.61 25.49 -31.32
C LYS A 87 -24.69 26.70 -31.31
N GLU A 88 -24.22 27.04 -32.51
CA GLU A 88 -23.52 28.27 -32.85
C GLU A 88 -24.26 29.52 -32.35
N THR A 89 -23.50 30.55 -31.99
CA THR A 89 -23.95 31.94 -32.09
C THR A 89 -22.81 32.78 -32.65
N SER A 90 -23.09 33.36 -33.82
CA SER A 90 -22.46 34.59 -34.34
C SER A 90 -22.65 35.78 -33.41
#